data_AF-A0A3M7NTF6-F1
#
_entry.id   AF-A0A3M7NTF6-F1
#
_cell.length_a   1.000
_cell.length_b   1.000
_cell.length_c   1.000
_cell.angle_alpha   90.00
_cell.angle_beta   90.00
_cell.angle_gamma   90.00
#
_symmetry.space_group_name_H-M   'P 1'
#
loop_
_entity.id
_entity.type
_entity.pdbx_description
1 polymer ?
#
loop_
_entity_poly.entity_id
_entity_poly.type
_entity_poly.pdbx_seq_one_letter_code
_entity_poly.pdbx_strand_id
1 'polypeptide(L)'
;MSGTVTPHVKAVSAAPRSLYRRSLRLALDWAVQRNLWRGQAVYIRSLFDANRNVHDPRRQRRQASMVKSKADNGVAQILFNETEKLLEKWKHPDPYTPPTAPGGSKYERNLPAPDLPPPSREDIRRL
;
A
#
# COMPACT_ATOMS: atom_id res chain seq x y z
N MET A 1 -12.98 14.41 15.53
CA MET A 1 -13.63 13.08 15.39
C MET A 1 -12.54 12.06 15.07
N SER A 2 -11.94 11.48 16.11
CA SER A 2 -10.89 10.46 15.98
C SER A 2 -11.52 9.17 15.46
N GLY A 3 -11.12 8.72 14.26
CA GLY A 3 -11.60 7.47 13.67
C GLY A 3 -10.97 6.28 14.40
N THR A 4 -11.73 5.66 15.31
CA THR A 4 -11.34 4.41 15.94
C THR A 4 -11.48 3.27 14.92
N VAL A 5 -10.34 2.78 14.42
CA VAL A 5 -10.29 1.55 13.62
C VAL A 5 -10.46 0.37 14.57
N THR A 6 -11.66 -0.20 14.65
CA THR A 6 -11.95 -1.46 15.36
C THR A 6 -11.11 -2.60 14.78
N PRO A 7 -10.24 -3.27 15.56
CA PRO A 7 -9.30 -4.27 15.04
C PRO A 7 -9.84 -5.71 15.11
N HIS A 8 -11.14 -5.96 14.91
CA HIS A 8 -11.67 -7.32 15.15
C HIS A 8 -11.73 -8.25 13.92
N VAL A 9 -11.56 -7.78 12.68
CA VAL A 9 -11.51 -8.68 11.51
C VAL A 9 -10.56 -8.13 10.44
N LYS A 10 -9.26 -8.04 10.72
CA LYS A 10 -8.26 -8.03 9.63
C LYS A 10 -7.97 -9.48 9.25
N ALA A 11 -8.95 -10.10 8.60
CA ALA A 11 -8.82 -11.44 8.05
C ALA A 11 -7.68 -11.47 7.03
N VAL A 12 -6.89 -12.55 7.08
CA VAL A 12 -5.77 -12.92 6.20
C VAL A 12 -5.99 -12.59 4.70
N SER A 13 -7.24 -12.50 4.23
CA SER A 13 -7.65 -12.05 2.90
C SER A 13 -7.26 -10.61 2.51
N ALA A 14 -7.00 -9.71 3.47
CA ALA A 14 -6.68 -8.31 3.19
C ALA A 14 -5.24 -8.10 2.68
N ALA A 15 -4.30 -8.94 3.13
CA ALA A 15 -2.88 -8.80 2.80
C ALA A 15 -2.57 -9.02 1.30
N PRO A 16 -3.03 -10.10 0.64
CA PRO A 16 -2.81 -10.30 -0.80
C PRO A 16 -3.42 -9.19 -1.67
N ARG A 17 -4.62 -8.72 -1.29
CA ARG A 17 -5.34 -7.67 -2.03
C ARG A 17 -4.64 -6.32 -1.92
N SER A 18 -4.08 -6.00 -0.75
CA SER A 18 -3.26 -4.80 -0.55
C SER A 18 -1.98 -4.85 -1.40
N LEU A 19 -1.29 -5.99 -1.39
CA LEU A 19 -0.04 -6.17 -2.13
C LEU A 19 -0.27 -6.09 -3.65
N TYR A 20 -1.35 -6.70 -4.15
CA TYR A 20 -1.75 -6.59 -5.55
C TYR A 20 -2.08 -5.15 -5.97
N ARG A 21 -2.77 -4.37 -5.13
CA ARG A 21 -3.05 -2.95 -5.44
C ARG A 21 -1.77 -2.13 -5.52
N ARG A 22 -0.83 -2.36 -4.61
CA ARG A 22 0.47 -1.67 -4.60
C ARG A 22 1.33 -2.04 -5.80
N SER A 23 1.36 -3.31 -6.20
CA SER A 23 2.15 -3.73 -7.37
C SER A 23 1.62 -3.09 -8.67
N LEU A 24 0.30 -3.02 -8.85
CA LEU A 24 -0.29 -2.34 -10.00
C LEU A 24 -0.01 -0.83 -10.02
N ARG A 25 0.01 -0.19 -8.85
CA ARG A 25 0.30 1.24 -8.72
C ARG A 25 1.77 1.53 -9.02
N LEU A 26 2.69 0.76 -8.45
CA LEU A 26 4.11 0.85 -8.76
C LEU A 26 4.39 0.66 -10.25
N ALA A 27 3.72 -0.32 -10.89
CA ALA A 27 3.84 -0.51 -12.33
C ALA A 27 3.31 0.70 -13.14
N LEU A 28 2.27 1.39 -12.64
CA LEU A 28 1.74 2.60 -13.27
C LEU A 28 2.67 3.80 -13.10
N ASP A 29 3.33 3.92 -11.94
CA ASP A 29 4.27 4.99 -11.64
C ASP A 29 5.45 4.97 -12.63
N TRP A 30 5.93 3.78 -13.04
CA TRP A 30 6.98 3.63 -14.05
C TRP A 30 6.46 3.70 -15.50
N ALA A 31 5.35 3.03 -15.81
CA ALA A 31 4.81 2.95 -17.16
C ALA A 31 3.61 3.89 -17.35
N VAL A 32 3.88 5.17 -17.58
CA VAL A 32 2.84 6.20 -17.77
C VAL A 32 1.91 5.90 -18.96
N GLN A 33 2.46 5.33 -20.04
CA GLN A 33 1.68 4.98 -21.23
C GLN A 33 0.70 3.82 -20.96
N ARG A 34 -0.59 4.05 -21.18
CA ARG A 34 -1.66 3.11 -20.80
C ARG A 34 -1.58 1.77 -21.52
N ASN A 35 -1.16 1.75 -22.78
CA ASN A 35 -1.05 0.52 -23.57
C ASN A 35 0.06 -0.40 -23.01
N LEU A 36 1.22 0.18 -22.70
CA LEU A 36 2.32 -0.54 -22.07
C LEU A 36 1.93 -1.04 -20.67
N TRP A 37 1.33 -0.17 -19.85
CA TRP A 37 0.89 -0.53 -18.51
C TRP A 37 -0.14 -1.67 -18.50
N ARG A 38 -1.08 -1.70 -19.46
CA ARG A 38 -2.07 -2.78 -19.54
C ARG A 38 -1.41 -4.15 -19.72
N GLY A 39 -0.38 -4.25 -20.57
CA GLY A 39 0.39 -5.48 -20.73
C GLY A 39 1.04 -5.93 -19.42
N GLN A 40 1.68 -4.98 -18.71
CA GLN A 40 2.29 -5.24 -17.40
C GLN A 40 1.26 -5.65 -16.34
N ALA A 41 0.09 -4.99 -16.31
CA ALA A 41 -0.97 -5.28 -15.36
C ALA A 41 -1.56 -6.70 -15.54
N VAL A 42 -1.72 -7.15 -16.79
CA VAL A 42 -2.13 -8.52 -17.10
C VAL A 42 -1.08 -9.53 -16.66
N TYR A 43 0.21 -9.23 -16.89
CA TYR A 43 1.31 -10.08 -16.44
C TYR A 43 1.38 -10.17 -14.91
N ILE A 44 1.27 -9.05 -14.20
CA ILE A 44 1.20 -9.05 -12.72
C ILE A 44 0.00 -9.87 -12.25
N ARG A 45 -1.16 -9.76 -12.90
CA ARG A 45 -2.33 -10.57 -12.56
C ARG A 45 -2.07 -12.07 -12.73
N SER A 46 -1.45 -12.49 -13.85
CA SER A 46 -1.14 -13.91 -14.06
C SER A 46 -0.18 -14.47 -13.01
N LEU A 47 0.78 -13.67 -12.53
CA LEU A 47 1.67 -14.07 -11.43
C LEU A 47 0.90 -14.31 -10.11
N PHE A 48 -0.07 -13.45 -9.79
CA PHE A 48 -0.90 -13.63 -8.59
C PHE A 48 -1.87 -14.81 -8.74
N ASP A 49 -2.46 -14.98 -9.92
CA ASP A 49 -3.38 -16.08 -10.20
C ASP A 49 -2.67 -17.45 -10.16
N ALA A 50 -1.43 -17.54 -10.67
CA ALA A 50 -0.60 -18.74 -10.57
C ALA A 50 -0.32 -19.17 -9.12
N ASN A 51 -0.26 -18.21 -8.19
CA ASN A 51 0.03 -18.46 -6.77
C ASN A 51 -1.23 -18.49 -5.89
N ARG A 52 -2.42 -18.37 -6.47
CA ARG A 52 -3.70 -18.23 -5.73
C ARG A 52 -4.05 -19.45 -4.88
N ASN A 53 -3.78 -20.65 -5.39
CA ASN A 53 -4.18 -21.92 -4.78
C ASN A 53 -3.03 -22.60 -4.03
N VAL A 54 -1.92 -21.91 -3.82
CA VAL A 54 -0.78 -22.47 -3.09
C VAL A 54 -1.07 -22.35 -1.60
N HIS A 55 -1.75 -23.34 -1.05
CA HIS A 55 -2.06 -23.42 0.39
C HIS A 55 -1.03 -24.24 1.17
N ASP A 56 -0.29 -25.11 0.49
CA ASP A 56 0.65 -26.05 1.13
C ASP A 56 1.91 -25.35 1.65
N PRO A 57 2.19 -25.41 2.96
CA PRO A 57 3.36 -24.81 3.59
C PRO A 57 4.71 -25.42 3.13
N ARG A 58 4.69 -26.54 2.41
CA ARG A 58 5.89 -27.14 1.83
C ARG A 58 6.11 -26.69 0.38
N ARG A 59 5.03 -26.46 -0.37
CA ARG A 59 5.10 -25.98 -1.77
C ARG A 59 5.55 -24.53 -1.83
N GLN A 60 5.03 -23.65 -0.96
CA GLN A 60 5.50 -22.26 -0.90
C GLN A 60 6.97 -22.20 -0.44
N ARG A 61 7.39 -23.09 0.47
CA ARG A 61 8.79 -23.22 0.90
C ARG A 61 9.71 -23.71 -0.23
N ARG A 62 9.25 -24.60 -1.11
CA ARG A 62 9.99 -25.05 -2.30
C ARG A 62 10.06 -23.98 -3.39
N GLN A 63 9.00 -23.20 -3.58
CA GLN A 63 9.04 -22.05 -4.51
C GLN A 63 9.97 -20.96 -3.98
N ALA A 64 10.02 -20.78 -2.66
CA ALA A 64 10.90 -19.85 -1.98
C ALA A 64 12.25 -20.45 -1.54
N SER A 65 12.62 -21.67 -1.97
CA SER A 65 13.76 -22.42 -1.42
C SER A 65 15.14 -21.86 -1.77
N MET A 66 15.22 -20.62 -2.24
CA MET A 66 16.48 -19.87 -2.37
C MET A 66 16.81 -19.02 -1.14
N VAL A 67 15.91 -18.93 -0.15
CA VAL A 67 16.12 -18.14 1.08
C VAL A 67 16.15 -19.06 2.31
N LYS A 68 17.35 -19.33 2.84
CA LYS A 68 17.55 -19.96 4.16
C LYS A 68 17.07 -19.01 5.26
N SER A 69 15.80 -19.03 5.65
CA SER A 69 15.35 -18.42 6.91
C SER A 69 14.86 -19.49 7.88
N LYS A 70 15.70 -19.78 8.89
CA LYS A 70 15.33 -20.54 10.09
C LYS A 70 14.49 -19.61 10.99
N ALA A 71 13.18 -19.54 10.83
CA ALA A 71 12.31 -18.88 11.82
C ALA A 71 10.84 -19.27 11.62
N ASP A 72 10.12 -19.38 12.73
CA ASP A 72 8.75 -19.86 12.92
C ASP A 72 7.67 -18.91 12.38
N ASN A 73 7.86 -18.38 11.17
CA ASN A 73 6.89 -17.54 10.48
C ASN A 73 6.13 -18.38 9.44
N GLY A 74 4.79 -18.38 9.52
CA GLY A 74 3.91 -19.16 8.64
C GLY A 74 4.26 -19.01 7.15
N VAL A 75 4.18 -20.09 6.39
CA VAL A 75 4.83 -20.22 5.08
C VAL A 75 4.23 -19.32 3.99
N ALA A 76 2.98 -18.91 4.13
CA ALA A 76 2.37 -17.91 3.24
C ALA A 76 3.12 -16.57 3.32
N GLN A 77 3.75 -16.29 4.45
CA GLN A 77 4.54 -15.08 4.68
C GLN A 77 5.77 -15.01 3.78
N ILE A 78 6.30 -16.13 3.28
CA ILE A 78 7.55 -16.14 2.53
C ILE A 78 7.37 -15.52 1.14
N LEU A 79 6.36 -15.98 0.39
CA LEU A 79 6.02 -15.40 -0.92
C LEU A 79 5.67 -13.92 -0.79
N PHE A 80 4.92 -13.55 0.27
CA PHE A 80 4.63 -12.13 0.53
C PHE A 80 5.92 -11.35 0.80
N ASN A 81 6.80 -11.83 1.66
CA ASN A 81 8.07 -11.16 1.96
C ASN A 81 8.96 -10.99 0.72
N GLU A 82 8.99 -11.99 -0.16
CA GLU A 82 9.71 -11.89 -1.44
C GLU A 82 9.12 -10.81 -2.34
N THR A 83 7.79 -10.79 -2.46
CA THR A 83 7.12 -9.73 -3.23
C THR A 83 7.32 -8.35 -2.60
N GLU A 84 7.27 -8.20 -1.28
CA GLU A 84 7.57 -6.93 -0.60
C GLU A 84 9.00 -6.46 -0.89
N LYS A 85 9.98 -7.37 -0.89
CA LYS A 85 11.37 -7.04 -1.26
C LYS A 85 11.47 -6.57 -2.71
N LEU A 86 10.70 -7.19 -3.62
CA LEU A 86 10.65 -6.74 -5.02
C LEU A 86 9.99 -5.36 -5.13
N LEU A 87 8.87 -5.11 -4.45
CA LEU A 87 8.21 -3.81 -4.46
C LEU A 87 9.14 -2.72 -3.91
N GLU A 88 9.87 -2.98 -2.82
CA GLU A 88 10.78 -1.99 -2.23
C GLU A 88 11.97 -1.71 -3.15
N LYS A 89 12.54 -2.76 -3.78
CA LYS A 89 13.66 -2.61 -4.72
C LYS A 89 13.31 -1.74 -5.93
N TRP A 90 12.08 -1.86 -6.45
CA TRP A 90 11.64 -1.20 -7.67
C TRP A 90 10.74 0.01 -7.40
N LYS A 91 10.76 0.53 -6.17
CA LYS A 91 9.94 1.68 -5.79
C LYS A 91 10.35 2.90 -6.61
N HIS A 92 9.37 3.58 -7.18
CA HIS A 92 9.61 4.83 -7.89
C HIS A 92 10.03 5.92 -6.88
N PRO A 93 11.05 6.76 -7.16
CA PRO A 93 11.52 7.79 -6.24
C PRO A 93 10.46 8.88 -5.98
N ASP A 94 9.63 9.18 -6.97
CA ASP A 94 8.54 10.17 -6.88
C ASP A 94 7.22 9.58 -7.41
N PRO A 95 6.49 8.78 -6.60
CA PRO A 95 5.30 8.07 -7.06
C PRO A 95 4.12 9.02 -7.30
N TYR A 96 3.21 8.65 -8.22
CA TYR A 96 2.07 9.50 -8.53
C TYR A 96 1.12 9.65 -7.33
N THR A 97 0.93 10.90 -6.93
CA THR A 97 0.01 11.30 -5.85
C THR A 97 -1.09 12.19 -6.42
N PRO A 98 -2.38 11.84 -6.25
CA PRO A 98 -3.48 12.68 -6.68
C PRO A 98 -3.38 14.08 -6.04
N PRO A 99 -3.70 15.17 -6.77
CA PRO A 99 -3.46 16.53 -6.27
C PRO A 99 -4.07 16.82 -4.90
N THR A 100 -5.25 16.28 -4.61
CA THR A 100 -5.98 16.52 -3.35
C THR A 100 -5.69 15.48 -2.26
N ALA A 101 -4.97 14.41 -2.56
CA ALA A 101 -4.59 13.42 -1.57
C ALA A 101 -3.46 13.97 -0.67
N PRO A 102 -3.24 13.40 0.53
CA PRO A 102 -2.10 13.76 1.36
C PRO A 102 -0.79 13.67 0.57
N GLY A 103 0.02 14.73 0.62
CA GLY A 103 1.26 14.86 -0.16
C GLY A 103 1.08 15.29 -1.62
N GLY A 104 -0.15 15.57 -2.07
CA GLY A 104 -0.45 16.12 -3.39
C GLY A 104 -0.32 17.64 -3.46
N SER A 105 -0.17 18.19 -4.68
CA SER A 105 0.07 19.62 -4.91
C SER A 105 -1.08 20.57 -4.53
N LYS A 106 -2.30 20.04 -4.37
CA LYS A 106 -3.51 20.79 -3.95
C LYS A 106 -3.94 20.41 -2.52
N TYR A 107 -3.17 19.59 -1.83
CA TYR A 107 -3.48 19.19 -0.46
C TYR A 107 -3.50 20.42 0.45
N GLU A 108 -4.55 20.54 1.26
CA GLU A 108 -4.76 21.64 2.24
C GLU A 108 -4.72 23.08 1.68
N ARG A 109 -4.76 23.26 0.35
CA ARG A 109 -4.68 24.59 -0.27
C ARG A 109 -5.84 25.53 0.10
N ASN A 110 -7.05 24.97 0.23
CA ASN A 110 -8.29 25.70 0.52
C ASN A 110 -9.04 25.04 1.69
N LEU A 111 -8.40 24.89 2.85
CA LEU A 111 -9.12 24.43 4.04
C LEU A 111 -10.13 25.51 4.47
N PRO A 112 -11.38 25.13 4.81
CA PRO A 112 -12.29 26.07 5.44
C PRO A 112 -11.66 26.53 6.76
N ALA A 113 -11.82 27.82 7.07
CA ALA A 113 -11.40 28.34 8.36
C ALA A 113 -12.05 27.52 9.48
N PRO A 114 -11.32 27.18 10.55
CA PRO A 114 -11.91 26.53 11.70
C PRO A 114 -12.98 27.45 12.28
N ASP A 115 -14.14 26.87 12.61
CA ASP A 115 -15.21 27.59 13.32
C ASP A 115 -14.77 27.76 14.78
N LEU A 116 -14.13 28.91 15.05
CA LEU A 116 -13.63 29.26 16.37
C LEU A 116 -14.61 30.22 17.04
N PRO A 117 -14.87 30.06 18.35
CA PRO A 117 -15.60 31.08 19.09
C PRO A 117 -14.83 32.41 19.05
N PRO A 118 -15.52 33.55 19.17
CA PRO A 118 -14.85 34.85 19.22
C PRO A 118 -13.82 34.89 20.36
N PRO A 119 -12.68 35.60 20.19
CA PRO A 119 -11.64 35.67 21.21
C PRO A 119 -12.18 36.24 22.51
N SER A 120 -11.66 35.77 23.65
CA SER A 120 -12.10 36.28 24.95
C SER A 120 -11.65 37.73 25.13
N ARG A 121 -12.34 38.47 25.99
CA ARG A 121 -11.99 39.86 26.31
C ARG A 121 -10.61 39.98 26.95
N GLU A 122 -10.14 38.93 27.60
CA GLU A 122 -8.80 38.84 28.18
C GLU A 122 -7.72 38.63 27.11
N ASP A 123 -8.01 37.84 26.07
CA ASP A 123 -7.11 37.63 24.93
C ASP A 123 -6.91 38.92 24.14
N ILE A 124 -7.98 39.70 23.95
CA ILE A 124 -7.93 41.00 23.25
C ILE A 124 -7.10 42.03 24.04
N ARG A 125 -7.15 42.00 25.38
CA ARG A 125 -6.41 42.93 26.26
C ARG A 125 -4.91 42.63 26.36
N ARG A 126 -4.48 41.43 25.95
CA ARG A 126 -3.07 40.98 25.99
C ARG A 126 -2.31 41.22 24.67
N LEU A 127 -3.00 41.66 23.62
CA LEU A 127 -2.43 42.10 22.34
C LEU A 127 -2.00 43.57 22.43
#